data_AF-A0A7Y4YVG8-F1
#
_entry.id   AF-A0A7Y4YVG8-F1
#
_cell.length_a   1.000
_cell.length_b   1.000
_cell.length_c   1.000
_cell.angle_alpha   90.00
_cell.angle_beta   90.00
_cell.angle_gamma   90.00
#
_symmetry.space_group_name_H-M   'P 1'
#
loop_
_entity.id
_entity.type
_entity.pdbx_description
1 polymer ?
#
loop_
_entity_poly.entity_id
_entity_poly.type
_entity_poly.pdbx_seq_one_letter_code
_entity_poly.pdbx_strand_id
1 'polypeptide(L)'
;METRAGDPGAFAHFDLSRVDSPSFVVDAARLRQNLSILADVRDRAGIKLLSALKAFSMWSTAPIIGEYLDGVCTSGLWEARLASEFYDGEIATYCAAYKPEDLDEILRLSDHVIFNSPQQIVRCSAIIEAARARGESFDIGLRINPLHPEGEVPRYDPCAPHSRLGFPIDQLSEEHMELVDGIHMHTLCEQDFEPLARTWDVAFDYLEPFFGAIKWINLGGGHHITRADYQRDELVQFLIDMKDDTGAEIYLEPGEAVALDAGILVGTVLDTGWNGMPVAITDISATCHMPDVIEAPYRPALLGELPQVDTEIDEGAGGAVRLGGPSCLAGDVIGDYRFAQGPQVGQRFAFLDQAHYSMVKTTTFNGVPLPSIWLWDSDSDALECIKRFGYEDFRDRLS
;
A
#
# COMPACT_ATOMS: atom_id res chain seq x y z
N MET A 1 10.37 13.58 -2.44
CA MET A 1 11.31 12.44 -2.49
C MET A 1 11.35 11.90 -3.92
N GLU A 2 12.49 11.31 -4.32
CA GLU A 2 12.53 10.49 -5.54
C GLU A 2 11.74 9.20 -5.28
N THR A 3 10.99 8.74 -6.27
CA THR A 3 10.31 7.45 -6.20
C THR A 3 11.31 6.31 -6.08
N ARG A 4 10.91 5.21 -5.42
CA ARG A 4 11.66 3.96 -5.36
C ARG A 4 11.41 3.04 -6.55
N ALA A 5 10.68 3.51 -7.58
CA ALA A 5 10.42 2.78 -8.81
C ALA A 5 11.72 2.23 -9.42
N GLY A 6 11.67 0.95 -9.78
CA GLY A 6 12.76 0.23 -10.41
C GLY A 6 12.84 0.45 -11.92
N ASP A 7 13.52 -0.48 -12.58
CA ASP A 7 13.56 -0.56 -14.05
C ASP A 7 12.14 -0.77 -14.62
N PRO A 8 11.76 -0.13 -15.74
CA PRO A 8 10.43 -0.26 -16.35
C PRO A 8 10.08 -1.70 -16.76
N GLY A 9 11.05 -2.62 -16.80
CA GLY A 9 10.82 -4.03 -17.10
C GLY A 9 10.09 -4.23 -18.42
N ALA A 10 9.05 -5.06 -18.40
CA ALA A 10 8.26 -5.35 -19.60
C ALA A 10 7.51 -4.11 -20.15
N PHE A 11 7.21 -3.12 -19.31
CA PHE A 11 6.54 -1.89 -19.76
C PHE A 11 7.40 -1.05 -20.71
N ALA A 12 8.72 -1.25 -20.76
CA ALA A 12 9.58 -0.64 -21.78
C ALA A 12 9.20 -1.01 -23.22
N HIS A 13 8.44 -2.10 -23.39
CA HIS A 13 8.02 -2.61 -24.69
C HIS A 13 6.48 -2.65 -24.86
N PHE A 14 5.73 -2.19 -23.86
CA PHE A 14 4.28 -2.16 -23.93
C PHE A 14 3.80 -1.03 -24.87
N ASP A 15 2.97 -1.36 -25.85
CA ASP A 15 2.36 -0.37 -26.75
C ASP A 15 1.23 0.38 -26.05
N LEU A 16 1.52 1.61 -25.61
CA LEU A 16 0.60 2.52 -24.92
C LEU A 16 -0.66 2.86 -25.74
N SER A 17 -0.70 2.60 -27.04
CA SER A 17 -1.88 2.84 -27.88
C SER A 17 -2.94 1.74 -27.80
N ARG A 18 -2.62 0.59 -27.17
CA ARG A 18 -3.54 -0.53 -26.98
C ARG A 18 -4.63 -0.27 -25.93
N VAL A 19 -4.45 0.77 -25.11
CA VAL A 19 -5.37 1.17 -24.04
C VAL A 19 -5.86 2.60 -24.25
N ASP A 20 -6.99 2.93 -23.64
CA ASP A 20 -7.45 4.32 -23.57
C ASP A 20 -6.63 5.15 -22.59
N SER A 21 -6.82 6.47 -22.57
CA SER A 21 -6.26 7.33 -21.51
C SER A 21 -7.34 8.19 -20.86
N PRO A 22 -7.17 8.52 -19.56
CA PRO A 22 -6.14 7.94 -18.68
C PRO A 22 -6.45 6.46 -18.37
N SER A 23 -5.43 5.63 -18.13
CA SER A 23 -5.63 4.23 -17.73
C SER A 23 -4.50 3.67 -16.85
N PHE A 24 -4.86 2.89 -15.84
CA PHE A 24 -3.92 2.01 -15.13
C PHE A 24 -3.77 0.71 -15.90
N VAL A 25 -2.53 0.28 -16.12
CA VAL A 25 -2.21 -1.04 -16.68
C VAL A 25 -1.36 -1.78 -15.67
N VAL A 26 -1.88 -2.89 -15.14
CA VAL A 26 -1.19 -3.76 -14.19
C VAL A 26 -0.67 -5.00 -14.91
N ASP A 27 0.58 -5.41 -14.68
CA ASP A 27 1.19 -6.61 -15.25
C ASP A 27 1.08 -7.81 -14.30
N ALA A 28 0.29 -8.79 -14.68
CA ALA A 28 0.07 -10.05 -13.98
C ALA A 28 1.37 -10.86 -13.83
N ALA A 29 2.27 -10.84 -14.81
CA ALA A 29 3.53 -11.58 -14.73
C ALA A 29 4.47 -10.95 -13.69
N ARG A 30 4.56 -9.61 -13.66
CA ARG A 30 5.30 -8.89 -12.62
C ARG A 30 4.69 -9.09 -11.22
N LEU A 31 3.36 -9.10 -11.10
CA LEU A 31 2.69 -9.47 -9.83
C LEU A 31 3.11 -10.87 -9.35
N ARG A 32 3.06 -11.89 -10.23
CA ARG A 32 3.50 -13.25 -9.88
C ARG A 32 4.97 -13.30 -9.45
N GLN A 33 5.83 -12.53 -10.10
CA GLN A 33 7.24 -12.44 -9.72
C GLN A 33 7.41 -11.88 -8.30
N ASN A 34 6.74 -10.77 -7.98
CA ASN A 34 6.76 -10.16 -6.65
C ASN A 34 6.22 -11.14 -5.59
N LEU A 35 5.07 -11.75 -5.88
CA LEU A 35 4.43 -12.73 -5.01
C LEU A 35 5.29 -13.98 -4.79
N SER A 36 6.02 -14.45 -5.80
CA SER A 36 6.97 -15.56 -5.65
C SER A 36 8.12 -15.22 -4.72
N ILE A 37 8.60 -13.98 -4.71
CA ILE A 37 9.65 -13.52 -3.77
C ILE A 37 9.10 -13.49 -2.34
N LEU A 38 7.87 -12.98 -2.17
CA LEU A 38 7.19 -12.97 -0.87
C LEU A 38 6.97 -14.39 -0.36
N ALA A 39 6.48 -15.30 -1.21
CA ALA A 39 6.31 -16.72 -0.87
C ALA A 39 7.63 -17.40 -0.49
N ASP A 40 8.75 -17.10 -1.16
CA ASP A 40 10.08 -17.63 -0.77
C ASP A 40 10.45 -17.22 0.67
N VAL A 41 10.26 -15.93 1.01
CA VAL A 41 10.51 -15.43 2.37
C VAL A 41 9.59 -16.11 3.38
N ARG A 42 8.29 -16.22 3.07
CA ARG A 42 7.30 -16.90 3.90
C ARG A 42 7.72 -18.34 4.19
N ASP A 43 7.99 -19.11 3.14
CA ASP A 43 8.25 -20.55 3.22
C ASP A 43 9.57 -20.84 3.96
N ARG A 44 10.60 -20.01 3.74
CA ARG A 44 11.90 -20.15 4.40
C ARG A 44 11.86 -19.77 5.87
N ALA A 45 11.13 -18.71 6.22
CA ALA A 45 11.00 -18.25 7.60
C ALA A 45 9.91 -19.02 8.37
N GLY A 46 9.03 -19.74 7.67
CA GLY A 46 7.91 -20.46 8.28
C GLY A 46 6.91 -19.52 8.94
N ILE A 47 6.65 -18.36 8.34
CA ILE A 47 5.72 -17.33 8.82
C ILE A 47 4.46 -17.28 7.96
N LYS A 48 3.55 -16.33 8.23
CA LYS A 48 2.45 -15.99 7.32
C LYS A 48 2.59 -14.60 6.73
N LEU A 49 2.09 -14.42 5.51
CA LEU A 49 2.04 -13.15 4.80
C LEU A 49 0.62 -12.80 4.39
N LEU A 50 0.19 -11.58 4.73
CA LEU A 50 -1.14 -11.06 4.40
C LEU A 50 -1.02 -9.87 3.45
N SER A 51 -1.71 -9.87 2.31
CA SER A 51 -1.69 -8.71 1.41
C SER A 51 -2.43 -7.52 2.01
N ALA A 52 -1.79 -6.35 2.09
CA ALA A 52 -2.43 -5.16 2.63
C ALA A 52 -3.32 -4.43 1.61
N LEU A 53 -4.65 -4.57 1.75
CA LEU A 53 -5.63 -4.04 0.78
C LEU A 53 -5.62 -2.50 0.67
N LYS A 54 -5.17 -1.82 1.72
CA LYS A 54 -4.97 -0.36 1.74
C LYS A 54 -3.99 0.12 0.64
N ALA A 55 -3.06 -0.74 0.23
CA ALA A 55 -2.04 -0.42 -0.77
C ALA A 55 -2.50 -0.86 -2.16
N PHE A 56 -3.01 -2.08 -2.29
CA PHE A 56 -3.42 -2.67 -3.56
C PHE A 56 -4.59 -3.63 -3.35
N SER A 57 -5.74 -3.31 -3.96
CA SER A 57 -6.98 -4.08 -3.82
C SER A 57 -7.75 -4.23 -5.14
N MET A 58 -7.02 -4.35 -6.25
CA MET A 58 -7.58 -4.73 -7.55
C MET A 58 -8.06 -6.19 -7.50
N TRP A 59 -9.25 -6.43 -6.95
CA TRP A 59 -9.76 -7.76 -6.61
C TRP A 59 -9.86 -8.73 -7.80
N SER A 60 -9.81 -8.26 -9.05
CA SER A 60 -9.66 -9.15 -10.22
C SER A 60 -8.33 -9.93 -10.23
N THR A 61 -7.32 -9.48 -9.46
CA THR A 61 -6.05 -10.20 -9.27
C THR A 61 -6.01 -11.03 -7.98
N ALA A 62 -7.10 -11.09 -7.22
CA ALA A 62 -7.17 -11.86 -5.98
C ALA A 62 -6.84 -13.36 -6.19
N PRO A 63 -7.26 -14.03 -7.30
CA PRO A 63 -6.83 -15.40 -7.56
C PRO A 63 -5.32 -15.56 -7.69
N ILE A 64 -4.63 -14.57 -8.29
CA ILE A 64 -3.16 -14.57 -8.38
C ILE A 64 -2.55 -14.43 -6.99
N ILE A 65 -3.07 -13.54 -6.15
CA ILE A 65 -2.54 -13.31 -4.79
C ILE A 65 -2.71 -14.56 -3.91
N GLY A 66 -3.88 -15.21 -3.96
CA GLY A 66 -4.20 -16.39 -3.16
C GLY A 66 -3.38 -17.65 -3.51
N GLU A 67 -2.71 -17.68 -4.66
CA GLU A 67 -1.73 -18.74 -5.00
C GLU A 67 -0.46 -18.67 -4.14
N TYR A 68 -0.13 -17.51 -3.56
CA TYR A 68 1.17 -17.24 -2.94
C TYR A 68 1.09 -16.80 -1.48
N LEU A 69 0.05 -16.05 -1.09
CA LEU A 69 -0.06 -15.47 0.27
C LEU A 69 -1.14 -16.18 1.09
N ASP A 70 -1.09 -16.01 2.41
CA ASP A 70 -1.94 -16.76 3.35
C ASP A 70 -3.25 -16.04 3.68
N GLY A 71 -3.44 -14.83 3.15
CA GLY A 71 -4.62 -14.02 3.37
C GLY A 71 -4.39 -12.54 3.06
N VAL A 72 -5.20 -11.68 3.70
CA VAL A 72 -5.19 -10.24 3.52
C VAL A 72 -5.37 -9.49 4.83
N CYS A 73 -4.82 -8.29 4.91
CA CYS A 73 -5.13 -7.36 5.99
C CYS A 73 -5.98 -6.19 5.49
N THR A 74 -6.91 -5.77 6.34
CA THR A 74 -7.96 -4.80 6.02
C THR A 74 -8.04 -3.72 7.09
N SER A 75 -8.55 -2.55 6.71
CA SER A 75 -8.60 -1.34 7.54
C SER A 75 -10.01 -0.92 7.95
N GLY A 76 -11.00 -1.80 7.74
CA GLY A 76 -12.39 -1.57 8.13
C GLY A 76 -13.40 -2.43 7.39
N LEU A 77 -14.69 -2.14 7.61
CA LEU A 77 -15.80 -2.97 7.14
C LEU A 77 -15.78 -3.25 5.63
N TRP A 78 -15.52 -2.22 4.81
CA TRP A 78 -15.60 -2.38 3.36
C TRP A 78 -14.45 -3.21 2.79
N GLU A 79 -13.24 -3.04 3.31
CA GLU A 79 -12.12 -3.90 2.92
C GLU A 79 -12.30 -5.33 3.44
N ALA A 80 -12.83 -5.52 4.65
CA ALA A 80 -13.17 -6.86 5.17
C ALA A 80 -14.25 -7.57 4.35
N ARG A 81 -15.27 -6.83 3.88
CA ARG A 81 -16.29 -7.38 2.96
C ARG A 81 -15.67 -7.77 1.63
N LEU A 82 -14.89 -6.86 1.02
CA LEU A 82 -14.19 -7.12 -0.23
C LEU A 82 -13.28 -8.35 -0.11
N ALA A 83 -12.54 -8.46 0.99
CA ALA A 83 -11.72 -9.62 1.31
C ALA A 83 -12.56 -10.89 1.31
N SER A 84 -13.65 -10.94 2.08
CA SER A 84 -14.50 -12.13 2.16
C SER A 84 -15.16 -12.55 0.85
N GLU A 85 -15.34 -11.61 -0.09
CA GLU A 85 -16.00 -11.87 -1.37
C GLU A 85 -15.04 -12.39 -2.44
N PHE A 86 -13.77 -11.97 -2.41
CA PHE A 86 -12.85 -12.15 -3.54
C PHE A 86 -11.49 -12.76 -3.18
N TYR A 87 -11.07 -12.68 -1.92
CA TYR A 87 -9.76 -13.15 -1.48
C TYR A 87 -9.89 -14.43 -0.65
N ASP A 88 -8.97 -15.36 -0.87
CA ASP A 88 -8.83 -16.57 -0.07
C ASP A 88 -7.88 -16.34 1.11
N GLY A 89 -7.99 -17.19 2.13
CA GLY A 89 -7.10 -17.16 3.29
C GLY A 89 -7.62 -16.32 4.46
N GLU A 90 -6.72 -15.96 5.36
CA GLU A 90 -7.03 -15.26 6.61
C GLU A 90 -7.35 -13.79 6.39
N ILE A 91 -8.28 -13.26 7.18
CA ILE A 91 -8.64 -11.84 7.17
C ILE A 91 -8.25 -11.22 8.52
N ALA A 92 -7.22 -10.37 8.50
CA ALA A 92 -6.83 -9.56 9.66
C ALA A 92 -7.33 -8.12 9.52
N THR A 93 -8.23 -7.69 10.38
CA THR A 93 -8.82 -6.34 10.30
C THR A 93 -8.32 -5.45 11.42
N TYR A 94 -7.67 -4.33 11.08
CA TYR A 94 -7.27 -3.28 12.02
C TYR A 94 -8.06 -2.00 11.79
N CYS A 95 -8.63 -1.41 12.85
CA CYS A 95 -9.17 -0.06 12.80
C CYS A 95 -8.52 0.82 13.87
N ALA A 96 -8.20 2.08 13.52
CA ALA A 96 -7.85 3.08 14.52
C ALA A 96 -9.00 3.27 15.55
N ALA A 97 -10.25 3.15 15.08
CA ALA A 97 -11.39 2.95 15.94
C ALA A 97 -12.54 2.23 15.23
N TYR A 98 -13.13 1.22 15.89
CA TYR A 98 -14.35 0.58 15.40
C TYR A 98 -15.59 1.38 15.77
N LYS A 99 -16.53 1.47 14.83
CA LYS A 99 -17.91 1.87 15.13
C LYS A 99 -18.67 0.66 15.69
N PRO A 100 -19.44 0.81 16.78
CA PRO A 100 -20.23 -0.29 17.34
C PRO A 100 -21.15 -0.97 16.33
N GLU A 101 -21.75 -0.20 15.43
CA GLU A 101 -22.67 -0.70 14.40
C GLU A 101 -21.99 -1.55 13.30
N ASP A 102 -20.68 -1.35 13.08
CA ASP A 102 -19.92 -2.09 12.06
C ASP A 102 -19.19 -3.31 12.65
N LEU A 103 -18.93 -3.30 13.96
CA LEU A 103 -18.04 -4.28 14.61
C LEU A 103 -18.58 -5.71 14.56
N ASP A 104 -19.89 -5.90 14.73
CA ASP A 104 -20.50 -7.24 14.73
C ASP A 104 -20.23 -7.98 13.40
N GLU A 105 -20.29 -7.26 12.28
CA GLU A 105 -20.00 -7.82 10.98
C GLU A 105 -18.50 -8.02 10.75
N ILE A 106 -17.66 -7.08 11.19
CA ILE A 106 -16.20 -7.24 11.11
C ILE A 106 -15.74 -8.49 11.87
N LEU A 107 -16.28 -8.74 13.07
CA LEU A 107 -15.97 -9.93 13.88
C LEU A 107 -16.34 -11.23 13.18
N ARG A 108 -17.44 -11.24 12.41
CA ARG A 108 -17.87 -12.41 11.63
C ARG A 108 -16.98 -12.65 10.39
N LEU A 109 -16.43 -11.58 9.83
CA LEU A 109 -15.65 -11.63 8.58
C LEU A 109 -14.16 -11.88 8.80
N SER A 110 -13.63 -11.64 10.01
CA SER A 110 -12.19 -11.59 10.26
C SER A 110 -11.73 -12.72 11.19
N ASP A 111 -10.59 -13.31 10.89
CA ASP A 111 -9.89 -14.23 11.79
C ASP A 111 -9.21 -13.47 12.92
N HIS A 112 -8.62 -12.31 12.63
CA HIS A 112 -8.01 -11.41 13.62
C HIS A 112 -8.70 -10.04 13.60
N VAL A 113 -9.13 -9.54 14.77
CA VAL A 113 -9.65 -8.18 14.93
C VAL A 113 -8.75 -7.38 15.86
N ILE A 114 -8.04 -6.41 15.29
CA ILE A 114 -6.93 -5.71 15.91
C ILE A 114 -7.37 -4.32 16.36
N PHE A 115 -7.42 -4.12 17.67
CA PHE A 115 -7.81 -2.86 18.29
C PHE A 115 -6.63 -1.92 18.44
N ASN A 116 -6.91 -0.62 18.39
CA ASN A 116 -5.88 0.41 18.59
C ASN A 116 -5.58 0.70 20.08
N SER A 117 -6.49 0.33 20.99
CA SER A 117 -6.29 0.53 22.43
C SER A 117 -7.08 -0.47 23.28
N PRO A 118 -6.58 -0.83 24.49
CA PRO A 118 -7.30 -1.71 25.41
C PRO A 118 -8.67 -1.18 25.82
N GLN A 119 -8.79 0.14 25.99
CA GLN A 119 -10.07 0.76 26.40
C GLN A 119 -11.16 0.60 25.35
N GLN A 120 -10.81 0.50 24.06
CA GLN A 120 -11.78 0.20 23.03
C GLN A 120 -12.25 -1.25 23.08
N ILE A 121 -11.35 -2.20 23.38
CA ILE A 121 -11.72 -3.61 23.62
C ILE A 121 -12.73 -3.70 24.76
N VAL A 122 -12.44 -3.06 25.91
CA VAL A 122 -13.35 -3.03 27.06
C VAL A 122 -14.71 -2.43 26.71
N ARG A 123 -14.73 -1.32 25.97
CA ARG A 123 -15.97 -0.67 25.51
C ARG A 123 -16.79 -1.58 24.56
N CYS A 124 -16.13 -2.41 23.78
CA CYS A 124 -16.73 -3.31 22.80
C CYS A 124 -17.00 -4.72 23.33
N SER A 125 -16.65 -5.02 24.58
CA SER A 125 -16.78 -6.34 25.24
C SER A 125 -18.13 -7.00 25.01
N ALA A 126 -19.24 -6.28 25.24
CA ALA A 126 -20.58 -6.84 25.04
C ALA A 126 -20.87 -7.30 23.60
N ILE A 127 -20.29 -6.63 22.59
CA ILE A 127 -20.42 -7.02 21.17
C ILE A 127 -19.55 -8.25 20.89
N ILE A 128 -18.32 -8.25 21.39
CA ILE A 128 -17.35 -9.36 21.27
C ILE A 128 -17.94 -10.64 21.90
N GLU A 129 -18.45 -10.54 23.13
CA GLU A 129 -19.09 -11.63 23.86
C GLU A 129 -20.34 -12.14 23.14
N ALA A 130 -21.17 -11.24 22.61
CA ALA A 130 -22.35 -11.62 21.85
C ALA A 130 -21.99 -12.37 20.56
N ALA A 131 -20.96 -11.94 19.84
CA ALA A 131 -20.47 -12.63 18.65
C ALA A 131 -19.94 -14.04 18.99
N ARG A 132 -19.10 -14.15 20.02
CA ARG A 132 -18.61 -15.46 20.51
C ARG A 132 -19.76 -16.38 20.97
N ALA A 133 -20.78 -15.84 21.64
CA ALA A 133 -21.95 -16.60 22.06
C ALA A 133 -22.80 -17.14 20.89
N ARG A 134 -22.69 -16.52 19.69
CA ARG A 134 -23.30 -17.05 18.45
C ARG A 134 -22.44 -18.10 17.75
N GLY A 135 -21.25 -18.37 18.26
CA GLY A 135 -20.31 -19.35 17.69
C GLY A 135 -19.30 -18.75 16.71
N GLU A 136 -19.21 -17.42 16.61
CA GLU A 136 -18.14 -16.77 15.84
C GLU A 136 -16.79 -17.02 16.51
N SER A 137 -15.75 -17.27 15.70
CA SER A 137 -14.39 -17.54 16.16
C SER A 137 -13.44 -16.52 15.54
N PHE A 138 -12.77 -15.76 16.39
CA PHE A 138 -11.77 -14.76 16.01
C PHE A 138 -10.84 -14.51 17.20
N ASP A 139 -9.61 -14.14 16.90
CA ASP A 139 -8.64 -13.64 17.86
C ASP A 139 -8.75 -12.12 17.99
N ILE A 140 -8.53 -11.63 19.21
CA ILE A 140 -8.45 -10.19 19.50
C ILE A 140 -6.98 -9.78 19.53
N GLY A 141 -6.63 -8.78 18.72
CA GLY A 141 -5.30 -8.19 18.69
C GLY A 141 -5.23 -6.81 19.33
N LEU A 142 -4.04 -6.42 19.78
CA LEU A 142 -3.74 -5.04 20.13
C LEU A 142 -2.61 -4.49 19.25
N ARG A 143 -2.88 -3.36 18.57
CA ARG A 143 -1.81 -2.59 17.96
C ARG A 143 -1.01 -1.87 19.04
N ILE A 144 0.30 -2.07 19.06
CA ILE A 144 1.24 -1.39 19.95
C ILE A 144 2.01 -0.30 19.18
N ASN A 145 2.45 0.72 19.90
CA ASN A 145 3.39 1.73 19.44
C ASN A 145 4.71 1.55 20.20
N PRO A 146 5.78 1.04 19.55
CA PRO A 146 7.09 0.84 20.17
C PRO A 146 7.80 2.12 20.65
N LEU A 147 7.24 3.31 20.37
CA LEU A 147 7.85 4.61 20.67
C LEU A 147 9.23 4.81 19.99
N HIS A 148 9.42 4.13 18.87
CA HIS A 148 10.65 4.17 18.07
C HIS A 148 10.33 4.66 16.65
N PRO A 149 10.52 5.96 16.36
CA PRO A 149 10.31 6.51 15.02
C PRO A 149 11.48 6.14 14.08
N GLU A 150 11.14 5.67 12.90
CA GLU A 150 12.07 5.26 11.84
C GLU A 150 11.88 6.07 10.54
N GLY A 151 10.77 6.79 10.40
CA GLY A 151 10.40 7.47 9.16
C GLY A 151 11.14 8.79 8.97
N GLU A 152 11.65 9.03 7.75
CA GLU A 152 12.33 10.28 7.39
C GLU A 152 11.40 11.50 7.47
N VAL A 153 10.12 11.30 7.13
CA VAL A 153 9.07 12.33 7.18
C VAL A 153 8.12 12.04 8.33
N PRO A 154 8.09 12.85 9.40
CA PRO A 154 7.30 12.58 10.61
C PRO A 154 5.79 12.37 10.37
N ARG A 155 5.24 12.92 9.30
CA ARG A 155 3.83 12.74 8.93
C ARG A 155 3.49 11.30 8.50
N TYR A 156 4.47 10.57 7.99
CA TYR A 156 4.32 9.18 7.50
C TYR A 156 4.85 8.15 8.48
N ASP A 157 5.56 8.60 9.51
CA ASP A 157 6.03 7.73 10.57
C ASP A 157 4.87 7.36 11.51
N PRO A 158 4.46 6.08 11.56
CA PRO A 158 3.37 5.63 12.42
C PRO A 158 3.72 5.68 13.91
N CYS A 159 5.01 5.79 14.25
CA CYS A 159 5.57 5.89 15.59
C CYS A 159 6.08 7.31 15.91
N ALA A 160 5.75 8.31 15.08
CA ALA A 160 6.05 9.71 15.35
C ALA A 160 5.55 10.15 16.74
N PRO A 161 6.22 11.12 17.39
CA PRO A 161 5.73 11.71 18.64
C PRO A 161 4.27 12.14 18.52
N HIS A 162 3.46 11.75 19.51
CA HIS A 162 2.01 12.00 19.54
C HIS A 162 1.20 11.26 18.47
N SER A 163 1.75 10.20 17.88
CA SER A 163 0.99 9.32 17.01
C SER A 163 -0.25 8.79 17.73
N ARG A 164 -1.38 8.81 17.01
CA ARG A 164 -2.65 8.23 17.45
C ARG A 164 -2.72 6.71 17.25
N LEU A 165 -1.70 6.13 16.61
CA LEU A 165 -1.70 4.76 16.15
C LEU A 165 -0.94 3.87 17.14
N GLY A 166 -1.61 2.83 17.61
CA GLY A 166 -1.10 1.89 18.59
C GLY A 166 -1.10 2.41 20.03
N PHE A 167 -1.25 1.49 20.97
CA PHE A 167 -1.11 1.76 22.39
C PHE A 167 0.38 1.85 22.76
N PRO A 168 0.83 2.91 23.46
CA PRO A 168 2.23 3.06 23.84
C PRO A 168 2.74 1.83 24.60
N ILE A 169 3.83 1.25 24.11
CA ILE A 169 4.36 -0.02 24.63
C ILE A 169 4.80 0.08 26.10
N ASP A 170 5.26 1.27 26.51
CA ASP A 170 5.69 1.58 27.87
C ASP A 170 4.55 1.64 28.91
N GLN A 171 3.31 1.57 28.44
CA GLN A 171 2.10 1.58 29.27
C GLN A 171 1.41 0.21 29.32
N LEU A 172 1.96 -0.81 28.65
CA LEU A 172 1.41 -2.15 28.70
C LEU A 172 1.44 -2.70 30.14
N SER A 173 0.40 -3.46 30.47
CA SER A 173 0.24 -4.12 31.76
C SER A 173 -0.28 -5.54 31.53
N GLU A 174 -0.16 -6.40 32.53
CA GLU A 174 -0.72 -7.76 32.49
C GLU A 174 -2.23 -7.73 32.17
N GLU A 175 -3.00 -6.83 32.80
CA GLU A 175 -4.44 -6.67 32.56
C GLU A 175 -4.76 -6.33 31.09
N HIS A 176 -3.89 -5.58 30.40
CA HIS A 176 -4.08 -5.30 28.97
C HIS A 176 -3.81 -6.54 28.12
N MET A 177 -2.80 -7.33 28.49
CA MET A 177 -2.41 -8.53 27.76
C MET A 177 -3.40 -9.69 27.96
N GLU A 178 -4.10 -9.74 29.09
CA GLU A 178 -5.20 -10.70 29.33
C GLU A 178 -6.39 -10.53 28.37
N LEU A 179 -6.53 -9.35 27.74
CA LEU A 179 -7.61 -9.05 26.79
C LEU A 179 -7.35 -9.55 25.37
N VAL A 180 -6.12 -9.93 25.05
CA VAL A 180 -5.69 -10.15 23.66
C VAL A 180 -5.00 -11.48 23.45
N ASP A 181 -5.16 -11.99 22.24
CA ASP A 181 -4.55 -13.21 21.74
C ASP A 181 -3.23 -12.93 21.01
N GLY A 182 -3.08 -11.71 20.46
CA GLY A 182 -1.89 -11.32 19.70
C GLY A 182 -1.60 -9.83 19.70
N ILE A 183 -0.42 -9.49 19.19
CA ILE A 183 0.04 -8.10 19.08
C ILE A 183 0.34 -7.74 17.63
N HIS A 184 0.12 -6.49 17.30
CA HIS A 184 0.43 -5.93 15.99
C HIS A 184 1.28 -4.68 16.15
N MET A 185 2.33 -4.54 15.36
CA MET A 185 3.02 -3.28 15.17
C MET A 185 3.15 -2.99 13.68
N HIS A 186 3.18 -1.72 13.33
CA HIS A 186 3.50 -1.29 11.97
C HIS A 186 4.26 0.00 12.14
N THR A 187 5.57 -0.10 11.92
CA THR A 187 6.55 0.96 12.21
C THR A 187 7.26 1.48 10.97
N LEU A 188 7.15 0.77 9.85
CA LEU A 188 7.90 1.07 8.63
C LEU A 188 7.07 1.69 7.52
N CYS A 189 7.75 2.44 6.64
CA CYS A 189 7.21 2.96 5.39
C CYS A 189 8.33 3.04 4.35
N GLU A 190 8.26 2.28 3.26
CA GLU A 190 9.26 2.27 2.17
C GLU A 190 10.70 2.00 2.62
N GLN A 191 10.89 1.01 3.49
CA GLN A 191 12.17 0.79 4.18
C GLN A 191 12.80 -0.58 3.91
N ASP A 192 14.12 -0.61 4.14
CA ASP A 192 14.98 -1.80 4.19
C ASP A 192 14.73 -2.65 5.45
N PHE A 193 15.54 -3.67 5.70
CA PHE A 193 15.38 -4.55 6.86
C PHE A 193 15.80 -3.89 8.19
N GLU A 194 16.92 -3.18 8.21
CA GLU A 194 17.54 -2.67 9.46
C GLU A 194 16.60 -1.88 10.39
N PRO A 195 15.68 -1.01 9.89
CA PRO A 195 14.69 -0.33 10.73
C PRO A 195 13.77 -1.27 11.52
N LEU A 196 13.41 -2.44 10.96
CA LEU A 196 12.63 -3.45 11.67
C LEU A 196 13.42 -3.98 12.87
N ALA A 197 14.68 -4.35 12.64
CA ALA A 197 15.54 -4.92 13.68
C ALA A 197 15.70 -3.97 14.86
N ARG A 198 15.99 -2.68 14.59
CA ARG A 198 16.08 -1.65 15.64
C ARG A 198 14.77 -1.44 16.40
N THR A 199 13.65 -1.43 15.68
CA THR A 199 12.33 -1.34 16.32
C THR A 199 12.08 -2.53 17.25
N TRP A 200 12.41 -3.74 16.79
CA TRP A 200 12.23 -4.96 17.57
C TRP A 200 13.13 -5.00 18.79
N ASP A 201 14.40 -4.57 18.68
CA ASP A 201 15.31 -4.47 19.83
C ASP A 201 14.71 -3.60 20.96
N VAL A 202 13.99 -2.53 20.62
CA VAL A 202 13.28 -1.69 21.60
C VAL A 202 12.04 -2.40 22.14
N ALA A 203 11.27 -3.07 21.28
CA ALA A 203 10.03 -3.73 21.67
C ALA A 203 10.25 -5.00 22.51
N PHE A 204 11.38 -5.68 22.32
CA PHE A 204 11.69 -6.98 22.90
C PHE A 204 11.58 -6.96 24.42
N ASP A 205 12.27 -6.05 25.11
CA ASP A 205 12.30 -5.97 26.57
C ASP A 205 10.91 -5.75 27.19
N TYR A 206 10.02 -5.06 26.48
CA TYR A 206 8.64 -4.83 26.94
C TYR A 206 7.74 -6.05 26.73
N LEU A 207 8.02 -6.86 25.72
CA LEU A 207 7.20 -8.00 25.32
C LEU A 207 7.67 -9.32 25.89
N GLU A 208 8.96 -9.44 26.24
CA GLU A 208 9.58 -10.65 26.82
C GLU A 208 8.75 -11.23 27.99
N PRO A 209 8.23 -10.42 28.94
CA PRO A 209 7.41 -10.96 30.04
C PRO A 209 6.13 -11.69 29.60
N PHE A 210 5.68 -11.47 28.36
CA PHE A 210 4.44 -12.02 27.79
C PHE A 210 4.69 -13.12 26.74
N PHE A 211 5.94 -13.48 26.48
CA PHE A 211 6.25 -14.58 25.57
C PHE A 211 5.62 -15.90 26.04
N GLY A 212 5.16 -16.71 25.08
CA GLY A 212 4.35 -17.90 25.36
C GLY A 212 2.88 -17.67 25.72
N ALA A 213 2.47 -16.45 26.10
CA ALA A 213 1.06 -16.08 26.24
C ALA A 213 0.50 -15.47 24.94
N ILE A 214 1.34 -14.76 24.18
CA ILE A 214 1.01 -14.20 22.87
C ILE A 214 0.98 -15.34 21.83
N LYS A 215 -0.16 -15.54 21.17
CA LYS A 215 -0.30 -16.57 20.12
C LYS A 215 0.34 -16.15 18.80
N TRP A 216 0.28 -14.85 18.48
CA TRP A 216 0.81 -14.32 17.23
C TRP A 216 1.32 -12.89 17.36
N ILE A 217 2.31 -12.57 16.52
CA ILE A 217 2.91 -11.24 16.39
C ILE A 217 2.86 -10.84 14.91
N ASN A 218 2.23 -9.71 14.63
CA ASN A 218 2.16 -9.15 13.29
C ASN A 218 3.03 -7.88 13.21
N LEU A 219 4.04 -7.89 12.35
CA LEU A 219 5.01 -6.78 12.22
C LEU A 219 4.58 -5.74 11.16
N GLY A 220 3.39 -5.94 10.58
CA GLY A 220 2.78 -5.02 9.62
C GLY A 220 3.53 -4.98 8.29
N GLY A 221 3.33 -3.89 7.56
CA GLY A 221 3.96 -3.65 6.25
C GLY A 221 5.06 -2.59 6.29
N GLY A 222 5.37 -2.05 5.11
CA GLY A 222 6.39 -1.00 4.92
C GLY A 222 7.77 -1.54 4.51
N HIS A 223 7.90 -2.86 4.42
CA HIS A 223 9.09 -3.55 3.93
C HIS A 223 9.13 -3.57 2.40
N HIS A 224 10.24 -3.17 1.79
CA HIS A 224 10.46 -3.33 0.35
C HIS A 224 11.00 -4.73 -0.04
N ILE A 225 10.40 -5.80 0.47
CA ILE A 225 10.90 -7.18 0.31
C ILE A 225 11.14 -7.56 -1.15
N THR A 226 10.40 -7.00 -2.09
CA THR A 226 10.49 -7.32 -3.53
C THR A 226 11.51 -6.47 -4.31
N ARG A 227 12.13 -5.46 -3.69
CA ARG A 227 13.26 -4.73 -4.29
C ARG A 227 14.48 -5.61 -4.46
N ALA A 228 15.21 -5.45 -5.56
CA ALA A 228 16.35 -6.32 -5.88
C ALA A 228 17.44 -6.32 -4.79
N ASP A 229 17.65 -5.18 -4.13
CA ASP A 229 18.69 -4.93 -3.13
C ASP A 229 18.25 -5.16 -1.67
N TYR A 230 17.01 -5.60 -1.43
CA TYR A 230 16.51 -5.86 -0.08
C TYR A 230 17.22 -7.03 0.62
N GLN A 231 17.49 -6.90 1.91
CA GLN A 231 18.26 -7.84 2.73
C GLN A 231 17.42 -9.05 3.19
N ARG A 232 16.89 -9.82 2.22
CA ARG A 232 15.94 -10.92 2.47
C ARG A 232 16.48 -12.02 3.37
N ASP A 233 17.76 -12.38 3.21
CA ASP A 233 18.38 -13.44 4.01
C ASP A 233 18.46 -13.05 5.50
N GLU A 234 18.74 -11.78 5.77
CA GLU A 234 18.74 -11.23 7.13
C GLU A 234 17.33 -11.18 7.71
N LEU A 235 16.34 -10.73 6.92
CA LEU A 235 14.93 -10.77 7.32
C LEU A 235 14.47 -12.20 7.66
N VAL A 236 14.78 -13.19 6.81
CA VAL A 236 14.40 -14.59 7.04
C VAL A 236 15.00 -15.09 8.35
N GLN A 237 16.29 -14.87 8.59
CA GLN A 237 16.93 -15.31 9.83
C GLN A 237 16.31 -14.64 11.06
N PHE A 238 16.07 -13.33 10.99
CA PHE A 238 15.42 -12.56 12.05
C PHE A 238 14.03 -13.09 12.40
N LEU A 239 13.22 -13.45 11.39
CA LEU A 239 11.88 -13.98 11.60
C LEU A 239 11.90 -15.37 12.24
N ILE A 240 12.87 -16.21 11.87
CA ILE A 240 13.09 -17.52 12.51
C ILE A 240 13.46 -17.34 13.98
N ASP A 241 14.43 -16.47 14.27
CA ASP A 241 14.89 -16.20 15.63
C ASP A 241 13.74 -15.64 16.49
N MET A 242 12.98 -14.68 15.95
CA MET A 242 11.78 -14.14 16.62
C MET A 242 10.74 -15.23 16.92
N LYS A 243 10.49 -16.13 15.98
CA LYS A 243 9.54 -17.23 16.18
C LYS A 243 10.01 -18.17 17.28
N ASP A 244 11.31 -18.50 17.30
CA ASP A 244 11.91 -19.37 18.32
C ASP A 244 11.92 -18.71 19.71
N ASP A 245 12.24 -17.41 19.80
CA ASP A 245 12.28 -16.65 21.06
C ASP A 245 10.90 -16.45 21.67
N THR A 246 9.89 -16.14 20.84
CA THR A 246 8.55 -15.76 21.31
C THR A 246 7.59 -16.95 21.42
N GLY A 247 7.81 -17.98 20.60
CA GLY A 247 6.88 -19.10 20.40
C GLY A 247 5.59 -18.73 19.64
N ALA A 248 5.49 -17.50 19.12
CA ALA A 248 4.31 -16.99 18.47
C ALA A 248 4.33 -17.28 16.95
N GLU A 249 3.15 -17.34 16.33
CA GLU A 249 3.07 -17.27 14.86
C GLU A 249 3.37 -15.85 14.38
N ILE A 250 4.22 -15.72 13.36
CA ILE A 250 4.68 -14.40 12.89
C ILE A 250 3.96 -14.04 11.60
N TYR A 251 3.54 -12.78 11.48
CA TYR A 251 2.87 -12.24 10.31
C TYR A 251 3.62 -11.00 9.79
N LEU A 252 3.70 -10.86 8.47
CA LEU A 252 3.94 -9.56 7.82
C LEU A 252 2.77 -9.20 6.91
N GLU A 253 2.62 -7.90 6.66
CA GLU A 253 1.54 -7.34 5.84
C GLU A 253 2.08 -6.55 4.63
N PRO A 254 2.75 -7.19 3.66
CA PRO A 254 3.23 -6.48 2.47
C PRO A 254 2.05 -5.87 1.70
N GLY A 255 2.14 -4.57 1.42
CA GLY A 255 1.19 -3.85 0.57
C GLY A 255 1.84 -3.46 -0.75
N GLU A 256 2.64 -2.40 -0.72
CA GLU A 256 3.45 -1.96 -1.86
C GLU A 256 4.31 -3.08 -2.44
N ALA A 257 5.00 -3.86 -1.60
CA ALA A 257 5.85 -4.95 -2.07
C ALA A 257 5.11 -5.98 -2.95
N VAL A 258 3.79 -6.14 -2.81
CA VAL A 258 2.97 -7.00 -3.67
C VAL A 258 2.94 -6.46 -5.11
N ALA A 259 2.76 -5.15 -5.27
CA ALA A 259 2.50 -4.50 -6.55
C ALA A 259 3.61 -3.54 -7.02
N LEU A 260 4.79 -3.58 -6.38
CA LEU A 260 5.94 -2.77 -6.72
C LEU A 260 6.38 -3.00 -8.17
N ASP A 261 6.51 -1.92 -8.94
CA ASP A 261 6.80 -1.89 -10.39
C ASP A 261 5.80 -2.68 -11.24
N ALA A 262 4.66 -3.10 -10.69
CA ALA A 262 3.71 -3.97 -11.37
C ALA A 262 2.65 -3.21 -12.16
N GLY A 263 2.71 -1.87 -12.22
CA GLY A 263 1.76 -1.11 -13.03
C GLY A 263 2.23 0.26 -13.46
N ILE A 264 1.60 0.75 -14.52
CA ILE A 264 1.83 2.07 -15.09
C ILE A 264 0.51 2.84 -15.17
N LEU A 265 0.60 4.18 -15.17
CA LEU A 265 -0.51 5.07 -15.46
C LEU A 265 -0.27 5.75 -16.81
N VAL A 266 -1.05 5.35 -17.82
CA VAL A 266 -0.96 5.83 -19.20
C VAL A 266 -1.80 7.08 -19.38
N GLY A 267 -1.21 8.12 -19.96
CA GLY A 267 -1.85 9.40 -20.24
C GLY A 267 -1.60 9.90 -21.66
N THR A 268 -2.27 11.00 -21.99
CA THR A 268 -2.11 11.75 -23.23
C THR A 268 -1.85 13.22 -22.93
N VAL A 269 -0.90 13.81 -23.65
CA VAL A 269 -0.67 15.26 -23.64
C VAL A 269 -1.81 15.94 -24.41
N LEU A 270 -2.55 16.82 -23.75
CA LEU A 270 -3.72 17.51 -24.32
C LEU A 270 -3.40 18.91 -24.83
N ASP A 271 -2.46 19.61 -24.20
CA ASP A 271 -2.03 20.94 -24.61
C ASP A 271 -0.57 21.19 -24.23
N THR A 272 0.06 22.14 -24.90
CA THR A 272 1.46 22.54 -24.66
C THR A 272 1.60 24.04 -24.73
N GLY A 273 2.43 24.63 -23.88
CA GLY A 273 2.61 26.08 -23.83
C GLY A 273 3.93 26.50 -23.19
N TRP A 274 4.06 27.82 -23.02
CA TRP A 274 5.20 28.46 -22.39
C TRP A 274 4.74 29.44 -21.32
N ASN A 275 5.28 29.33 -20.12
CA ASN A 275 5.07 30.29 -19.04
C ASN A 275 6.29 30.33 -18.12
N GLY A 276 7.32 31.08 -18.51
CA GLY A 276 8.63 31.09 -17.85
C GLY A 276 9.46 29.83 -18.13
N MET A 277 8.80 28.69 -18.31
CA MET A 277 9.34 27.40 -18.75
C MET A 277 8.35 26.71 -19.70
N PRO A 278 8.76 25.62 -20.40
CA PRO A 278 7.82 24.77 -21.12
C PRO A 278 6.81 24.11 -20.17
N VAL A 279 5.54 24.07 -20.56
CA VAL A 279 4.45 23.44 -19.81
C VAL A 279 3.66 22.54 -20.75
N ALA A 280 3.19 21.39 -20.25
CA ALA A 280 2.23 20.55 -20.93
C ALA A 280 1.07 20.16 -19.99
N ILE A 281 -0.15 20.20 -20.50
CA ILE A 281 -1.35 19.76 -19.80
C ILE A 281 -1.66 18.33 -20.24
N THR A 282 -1.91 17.45 -19.29
CA THR A 282 -2.21 16.04 -19.54
C THR A 282 -3.65 15.69 -19.13
N ASP A 283 -4.12 14.51 -19.52
CA ASP A 283 -5.39 13.95 -19.02
C ASP A 283 -5.24 13.21 -17.67
N ILE A 284 -4.05 13.22 -17.06
CA ILE A 284 -3.76 12.69 -15.73
C ILE A 284 -3.72 13.84 -14.72
N SER A 285 -4.36 13.67 -13.56
CA SER A 285 -4.31 14.63 -12.45
C SER A 285 -3.50 14.07 -11.28
N ALA A 286 -2.55 14.85 -10.77
CA ALA A 286 -1.85 14.50 -9.53
C ALA A 286 -2.85 14.41 -8.37
N THR A 287 -3.81 15.34 -8.29
CA THR A 287 -4.81 15.34 -7.22
C THR A 287 -5.80 14.18 -7.32
N CYS A 288 -6.25 13.85 -8.54
CA CYS A 288 -7.33 12.87 -8.71
C CYS A 288 -6.84 11.44 -8.90
N HIS A 289 -5.66 11.24 -9.51
CA HIS A 289 -5.20 9.93 -9.96
C HIS A 289 -3.96 9.43 -9.22
N MET A 290 -3.14 10.35 -8.69
CA MET A 290 -1.92 10.03 -7.95
C MET A 290 -1.77 10.94 -6.71
N PRO A 291 -2.76 10.96 -5.78
CA PRO A 291 -2.84 11.95 -4.71
C PRO A 291 -1.57 12.01 -3.83
N ASP A 292 -0.81 10.93 -3.73
CA ASP A 292 0.45 10.88 -2.99
C ASP A 292 1.57 11.75 -3.58
N VAL A 293 1.48 12.14 -4.86
CA VAL A 293 2.34 13.18 -5.46
C VAL A 293 2.18 14.51 -4.73
N ILE A 294 1.00 14.77 -4.15
CA ILE A 294 0.72 15.98 -3.37
C ILE A 294 0.81 15.71 -1.88
N GLU A 295 0.22 14.59 -1.42
CA GLU A 295 0.18 14.25 -0.01
C GLU A 295 1.57 13.92 0.50
N ALA A 296 2.28 12.94 -0.09
CA ALA A 296 3.59 12.42 0.37
C ALA A 296 4.83 13.13 -0.22
N PRO A 297 4.61 14.30 -0.83
CA PRO A 297 5.22 14.73 -2.09
C PRO A 297 6.36 13.84 -2.63
N TYR A 298 6.03 13.07 -3.66
CA TYR A 298 7.01 12.38 -4.51
C TYR A 298 6.82 12.75 -5.98
N ARG A 299 7.83 12.49 -6.79
CA ARG A 299 7.78 12.68 -8.24
C ARG A 299 7.76 11.30 -8.93
N PRO A 300 6.68 10.92 -9.63
CA PRO A 300 6.61 9.62 -10.28
C PRO A 300 7.64 9.51 -11.39
N ALA A 301 8.19 8.31 -11.61
CA ALA A 301 9.11 8.08 -12.71
C ALA A 301 8.35 8.08 -14.04
N LEU A 302 8.92 8.73 -15.06
CA LEU A 302 8.33 8.78 -16.40
C LEU A 302 9.04 7.78 -17.33
N LEU A 303 8.26 6.96 -18.02
CA LEU A 303 8.80 6.00 -18.98
C LEU A 303 9.56 6.72 -20.11
N GLY A 304 10.83 6.35 -20.30
CA GLY A 304 11.69 6.91 -21.35
C GLY A 304 12.17 8.34 -21.07
N GLU A 305 12.12 8.78 -19.81
CA GLU A 305 12.67 10.08 -19.43
C GLU A 305 14.18 10.15 -19.69
N LEU A 306 14.65 11.31 -20.18
CA LEU A 306 16.08 11.59 -20.24
C LEU A 306 16.67 11.73 -18.81
N PRO A 307 17.97 11.44 -18.62
CA PRO A 307 18.63 11.63 -17.34
C PRO A 307 18.41 13.04 -16.77
N GLN A 308 18.20 13.10 -15.45
CA GLN A 308 18.18 14.36 -14.71
C GLN A 308 19.53 15.07 -14.87
N VAL A 309 19.49 16.41 -14.82
CA VAL A 309 20.68 17.26 -14.73
C VAL A 309 20.80 17.77 -13.30
N ASP A 310 22.02 17.87 -12.78
CA ASP A 310 22.34 18.38 -11.44
C ASP A 310 22.01 19.88 -11.32
N THR A 311 20.72 20.19 -11.25
CA THR A 311 20.21 21.50 -10.90
C THR A 311 19.12 21.30 -9.87
N GLU A 312 19.31 21.86 -8.67
CA GLU A 312 18.33 21.77 -7.57
C GLU A 312 16.93 22.23 -7.99
N ILE A 313 16.83 23.05 -9.07
CA ILE A 313 15.58 23.41 -9.76
C ILE A 313 15.88 23.57 -11.26
N ASP A 314 15.35 22.69 -12.12
CA ASP A 314 15.35 22.88 -13.58
C ASP A 314 14.10 23.67 -13.99
N GLU A 315 14.16 25.02 -13.92
CA GLU A 315 13.10 25.92 -14.40
C GLU A 315 13.01 25.95 -15.95
N GLY A 316 13.20 24.80 -16.61
CA GLY A 316 13.25 24.66 -18.06
C GLY A 316 14.59 25.04 -18.69
N ALA A 317 15.55 25.56 -17.92
CA ALA A 317 16.89 25.93 -18.39
C ALA A 317 17.73 24.72 -18.82
N GLY A 318 17.51 23.57 -18.19
CA GLY A 318 18.08 22.28 -18.58
C GLY A 318 17.28 21.61 -19.70
N GLY A 319 16.09 22.09 -20.05
CA GLY A 319 15.18 21.46 -21.02
C GLY A 319 14.04 20.64 -20.41
N ALA A 320 13.79 20.79 -19.09
CA ALA A 320 12.60 20.21 -18.47
C ALA A 320 11.29 20.87 -18.95
N VAL A 321 10.21 20.11 -18.87
CA VAL A 321 8.84 20.51 -19.15
C VAL A 321 7.99 20.21 -17.93
N ARG A 322 7.22 21.19 -17.47
CA ARG A 322 6.28 20.99 -16.36
C ARG A 322 5.04 20.27 -16.85
N LEU A 323 4.72 19.13 -16.25
CA LEU A 323 3.48 18.41 -16.49
C LEU A 323 2.42 18.82 -15.47
N GLY A 324 1.33 19.40 -15.97
CA GLY A 324 0.14 19.76 -15.20
C GLY A 324 -1.03 18.82 -15.51
N GLY A 325 -1.91 18.66 -14.51
CA GLY A 325 -3.15 17.92 -14.67
C GLY A 325 -4.31 18.78 -15.20
N PRO A 326 -5.45 18.14 -15.49
CA PRO A 326 -6.61 18.81 -16.09
C PRO A 326 -7.50 19.54 -15.07
N SER A 327 -7.25 19.44 -13.76
CA SER A 327 -8.10 20.09 -12.75
C SER A 327 -7.83 21.59 -12.64
N CYS A 328 -8.78 22.34 -12.07
CA CYS A 328 -8.61 23.78 -11.84
C CYS A 328 -7.76 24.11 -10.60
N LEU A 329 -7.23 23.10 -9.90
CA LEU A 329 -6.39 23.33 -8.72
C LEU A 329 -5.01 23.81 -9.17
N ALA A 330 -4.55 24.96 -8.65
CA ALA A 330 -3.23 25.50 -8.99
C ALA A 330 -2.07 24.54 -8.65
N GLY A 331 -2.28 23.68 -7.64
CA GLY A 331 -1.34 22.64 -7.23
C GLY A 331 -1.45 21.32 -8.00
N ASP A 332 -2.28 21.22 -9.05
CA ASP A 332 -2.35 20.03 -9.90
C ASP A 332 -1.15 19.95 -10.86
N VAL A 333 0.03 19.89 -10.26
CA VAL A 333 1.33 19.80 -10.93
C VAL A 333 1.90 18.44 -10.58
N ILE A 334 2.19 17.65 -11.61
CA ILE A 334 2.74 16.30 -11.44
C ILE A 334 4.27 16.35 -11.23
N GLY A 335 4.92 17.33 -11.86
CA GLY A 335 6.37 17.55 -11.74
C GLY A 335 6.99 18.05 -13.03
N ASP A 336 8.31 18.20 -13.01
CA ASP A 336 9.11 18.64 -14.15
C ASP A 336 9.87 17.44 -14.75
N TYR A 337 9.78 17.29 -16.07
CA TYR A 337 10.23 16.08 -16.78
C TYR A 337 11.02 16.40 -18.05
N ARG A 338 11.95 15.52 -18.41
CA ARG A 338 12.83 15.70 -19.57
C ARG A 338 12.49 14.72 -20.69
N PHE A 339 12.05 15.25 -21.83
CA PHE A 339 11.68 14.45 -23.00
C PHE A 339 12.78 14.48 -24.07
N ALA A 340 12.97 13.36 -24.79
CA ALA A 340 13.93 13.29 -25.90
C ALA A 340 13.60 14.27 -27.04
N GLN A 341 12.32 14.37 -27.37
CA GLN A 341 11.73 15.42 -28.19
C GLN A 341 10.58 15.96 -27.34
N GLY A 342 10.53 17.28 -27.09
CA GLY A 342 9.53 17.89 -26.21
C GLY A 342 8.10 17.39 -26.49
N PRO A 343 7.22 17.34 -25.48
CA PRO A 343 5.94 16.65 -25.59
C PRO A 343 5.08 17.27 -26.70
N GLN A 344 4.40 16.42 -27.46
CA GLN A 344 3.48 16.83 -28.52
C GLN A 344 2.03 16.56 -28.12
N VAL A 345 1.10 17.43 -28.52
CA VAL A 345 -0.34 17.19 -28.31
C VAL A 345 -0.76 15.88 -28.99
N GLY A 346 -1.47 15.03 -28.25
CA GLY A 346 -1.85 13.67 -28.67
C GLY A 346 -0.80 12.59 -28.37
N GLN A 347 0.38 12.96 -27.88
CA GLN A 347 1.41 11.99 -27.49
C GLN A 347 0.99 11.19 -26.25
N ARG A 348 1.12 9.87 -26.35
CA ARG A 348 1.01 8.95 -25.21
C ARG A 348 2.27 8.98 -24.36
N PHE A 349 2.09 8.87 -23.06
CA PHE A 349 3.16 8.71 -22.08
C PHE A 349 2.68 7.83 -20.94
N ALA A 350 3.59 7.38 -20.08
CA ALA A 350 3.24 6.57 -18.92
C ALA A 350 4.11 6.91 -17.71
N PHE A 351 3.47 7.06 -16.55
CA PHE A 351 4.17 7.05 -15.26
C PHE A 351 4.34 5.62 -14.78
N LEU A 352 5.52 5.32 -14.25
CA LEU A 352 5.89 4.02 -13.71
C LEU A 352 5.46 3.87 -12.25
N ASP A 353 5.36 2.61 -11.82
CA ASP A 353 5.06 2.22 -10.45
C ASP A 353 3.75 2.84 -9.90
N GLN A 354 2.68 2.71 -10.68
CA GLN A 354 1.37 3.28 -10.37
C GLN A 354 0.30 2.23 -10.06
N ALA A 355 0.69 1.04 -9.57
CA ALA A 355 -0.27 0.02 -9.14
C ALA A 355 -0.71 0.18 -7.69
N HIS A 356 0.24 0.42 -6.78
CA HIS A 356 0.00 0.56 -5.34
C HIS A 356 -0.24 2.02 -4.94
N TYR A 357 -1.04 2.24 -3.89
CA TYR A 357 -1.42 3.54 -3.31
C TYR A 357 -1.97 4.60 -4.31
N SER A 358 -2.39 4.16 -5.50
CA SER A 358 -2.94 4.98 -6.56
C SER A 358 -4.45 4.71 -6.73
N MET A 359 -4.83 3.62 -7.40
CA MET A 359 -6.22 3.21 -7.69
C MET A 359 -7.13 3.30 -6.47
N VAL A 360 -6.62 2.84 -5.32
CA VAL A 360 -7.30 2.80 -4.01
C VAL A 360 -7.65 4.18 -3.43
N LYS A 361 -7.05 5.25 -3.95
CA LYS A 361 -7.24 6.63 -3.47
C LYS A 361 -7.72 7.59 -4.56
N THR A 362 -8.09 7.08 -5.74
CA THR A 362 -8.55 7.94 -6.83
C THR A 362 -9.83 8.70 -6.48
N THR A 363 -9.97 9.91 -7.00
CA THR A 363 -11.15 10.76 -6.80
C THR A 363 -11.67 11.30 -8.11
N THR A 364 -12.93 11.73 -8.12
CA THR A 364 -13.56 12.42 -9.25
C THR A 364 -13.65 13.93 -8.98
N PHE A 365 -12.65 14.50 -8.29
CA PHE A 365 -12.58 15.94 -8.04
C PHE A 365 -12.63 16.70 -9.38
N ASN A 366 -13.27 17.86 -9.40
CA ASN A 366 -13.58 18.63 -10.63
C ASN A 366 -14.37 17.87 -11.72
N GLY A 367 -14.90 16.67 -11.43
CA GLY A 367 -15.49 15.81 -12.46
C GLY A 367 -14.45 15.24 -13.44
N VAL A 368 -13.17 15.22 -13.06
CA VAL A 368 -12.11 14.60 -13.85
C VAL A 368 -12.44 13.10 -14.01
N PRO A 369 -12.46 12.56 -15.24
CA PRO A 369 -12.71 11.14 -15.48
C PRO A 369 -11.70 10.26 -14.73
N LEU A 370 -12.17 9.14 -14.18
CA LEU A 370 -11.29 8.15 -13.57
C LEU A 370 -10.55 7.36 -14.67
N PRO A 371 -9.29 6.96 -14.43
CA PRO A 371 -8.56 6.11 -15.37
C PRO A 371 -9.22 4.74 -15.48
N SER A 372 -9.34 4.18 -16.68
CA SER A 372 -9.76 2.79 -16.82
C SER A 372 -8.72 1.84 -16.21
N ILE A 373 -9.12 0.62 -15.84
CA ILE A 373 -8.24 -0.38 -15.25
C ILE A 373 -8.08 -1.53 -16.23
N TRP A 374 -6.83 -1.88 -16.52
CA TRP A 374 -6.44 -2.96 -17.41
C TRP A 374 -5.50 -3.94 -16.72
N LEU A 375 -5.66 -5.21 -17.04
CA LEU A 375 -4.74 -6.28 -16.66
C LEU A 375 -4.03 -6.76 -17.93
N TRP A 376 -2.72 -6.65 -17.94
CA TRP A 376 -1.84 -7.17 -18.98
C TRP A 376 -1.04 -8.33 -18.38
N ASP A 377 -0.67 -9.30 -19.19
CA ASP A 377 0.24 -10.37 -18.79
C ASP A 377 1.42 -10.35 -19.77
N SER A 378 2.58 -9.90 -19.30
CA SER A 378 3.74 -9.66 -20.18
C SER A 378 4.40 -10.93 -20.72
N ASP A 379 4.15 -12.10 -20.11
CA ASP A 379 4.64 -13.39 -20.59
C ASP A 379 3.82 -13.88 -21.80
N SER A 380 2.49 -13.69 -21.77
CA SER A 380 1.56 -14.17 -22.80
C SER A 380 1.08 -13.10 -23.78
N ASP A 381 1.35 -11.82 -23.47
CA ASP A 381 0.82 -10.63 -24.12
C ASP A 381 -0.72 -10.49 -24.09
N ALA A 382 -1.38 -11.25 -23.21
CA ALA A 382 -2.82 -11.13 -23.00
C ALA A 382 -3.15 -9.78 -22.34
N LEU A 383 -4.17 -9.09 -22.84
CA LEU A 383 -4.61 -7.78 -22.35
C LEU A 383 -6.12 -7.75 -22.17
N GLU A 384 -6.57 -7.44 -20.97
CA GLU A 384 -7.97 -7.41 -20.58
C GLU A 384 -8.35 -6.06 -19.96
N CYS A 385 -9.48 -5.51 -20.39
CA CYS A 385 -10.05 -4.32 -19.77
C CYS A 385 -10.95 -4.74 -18.60
N ILE A 386 -10.51 -4.46 -17.37
CA ILE A 386 -11.19 -4.88 -16.14
C ILE A 386 -12.32 -3.91 -15.80
N LYS A 387 -12.08 -2.61 -15.91
CA LYS A 387 -13.08 -1.59 -15.56
C LYS A 387 -12.94 -0.33 -16.42
N ARG A 388 -14.09 0.15 -16.90
CA ARG A 388 -14.26 1.51 -17.43
C ARG A 388 -15.22 2.24 -16.51
N PHE A 389 -14.88 3.48 -16.19
CA PHE A 389 -15.72 4.36 -15.39
C PHE A 389 -16.53 5.30 -16.30
N GLY A 390 -17.78 5.51 -15.94
CA GLY A 390 -18.73 6.37 -16.63
C GLY A 390 -19.12 7.59 -15.82
N TYR A 391 -20.09 8.34 -16.32
CA TYR A 391 -20.63 9.51 -15.62
C TYR A 391 -21.31 9.14 -14.30
N GLU A 392 -21.91 7.95 -14.22
CA GLU A 392 -22.57 7.40 -13.05
C GLU A 392 -21.61 7.25 -11.87
N ASP A 393 -20.36 6.85 -12.12
CA ASP A 393 -19.32 6.73 -11.07
C ASP A 393 -18.95 8.09 -10.45
N PHE A 394 -19.17 9.20 -11.17
CA PHE A 394 -19.08 10.55 -10.61
C PHE A 394 -20.38 10.96 -9.90
N ARG A 395 -21.52 10.81 -10.58
CA ARG A 395 -22.84 11.29 -10.14
C ARG A 395 -23.29 10.64 -8.83
N ASP A 396 -23.20 9.31 -8.75
CA ASP A 396 -23.85 8.52 -7.68
C ASP A 396 -23.10 8.62 -6.34
N ARG A 397 -21.91 9.23 -6.32
CA ARG A 397 -21.18 9.55 -5.08
C ARG A 397 -21.65 10.85 -4.41
N LEU A 398 -22.49 11.63 -5.09
CA LEU A 398 -22.82 13.01 -4.67
C LEU A 398 -24.22 13.18 -4.08
N SER A 399 -25.21 12.32 -4.37
CA SER A 399 -26.56 12.38 -3.76
C SER A 399 -27.43 11.16 -4.01
#